data_AF-A0A286TB47-F1
#
_entry.id   AF-A0A286TB47-F1
#
_cell.length_a   1.000
_cell.length_b   1.000
_cell.length_c   1.000
_cell.angle_alpha   90.00
_cell.angle_beta   90.00
_cell.angle_gamma   90.00
#
_symmetry.space_group_name_H-M   'P 1'
#
loop_
_entity.id
_entity.type
_entity.pdbx_description
1 polymer ?
#
loop_
_entity_poly.entity_id
_entity_poly.type
_entity_poly.pdbx_seq_one_letter_code
_entity_poly.pdbx_strand_id
1 'polypeptide(L)'
;MFSQMWVYAVSIAVSFIVSMVLIIMLDYRTPEQKAEMNAASESDGTAVETAPADAAPVATATATATATAVRTTTVGAPVAGHVVSLDDAGDPVFASRALGEGVGIQPTDSTVVAPVSGVLQTVAETGHAFGLKTDDGIEVLVHVGIDTVKMNGEGFHVAVSANQRVNAGDTLVTVDFDKVKEAGYSTTTLMTVLNTAALAGVTPKTGVDVQAGQEVLDIQR
;
A
#
# COMPACT_ATOMS: atom_id res chain seq x y z
N MET A 1 -28.24 -36.39 25.48
CA MET A 1 -27.26 -36.60 24.39
C MET A 1 -26.18 -35.51 24.49
N PHE A 2 -25.18 -35.62 25.38
CA PHE A 2 -24.08 -34.62 25.46
C PHE A 2 -22.80 -35.22 26.11
N SER A 3 -22.35 -36.40 25.69
CA SER A 3 -21.15 -37.06 26.26
C SER A 3 -19.84 -36.84 25.48
N GLN A 4 -19.85 -36.03 24.41
CA GLN A 4 -18.69 -35.85 23.50
C GLN A 4 -18.03 -34.46 23.56
N MET A 5 -18.44 -33.58 24.48
CA MET A 5 -17.84 -32.24 24.64
C MET A 5 -16.31 -32.29 24.85
N TRP A 6 -15.85 -33.31 25.57
CA TRP A 6 -14.42 -33.54 25.84
C TRP A 6 -13.65 -33.94 24.57
N VAL A 7 -14.29 -34.64 23.62
CA VAL A 7 -13.66 -34.99 22.33
C VAL A 7 -13.42 -33.72 21.51
N TYR A 8 -14.38 -32.79 21.51
CA TYR A 8 -14.20 -31.49 20.85
C TYR A 8 -13.10 -30.67 21.51
N ALA A 9 -13.07 -30.58 22.85
CA ALA A 9 -12.01 -29.89 23.58
C ALA A 9 -10.61 -30.47 23.28
N VAL A 10 -10.48 -31.80 23.23
CA VAL A 10 -9.23 -32.47 22.87
C VAL A 10 -8.87 -32.20 21.41
N SER A 11 -9.81 -32.25 20.47
CA SER A 11 -9.54 -31.98 19.06
C SER A 11 -9.07 -30.55 18.82
N ILE A 12 -9.64 -29.56 19.52
CA ILE A 12 -9.23 -28.16 19.45
C ILE A 12 -7.80 -28.01 19.98
N ALA A 13 -7.50 -28.60 21.15
CA ALA A 13 -6.16 -28.55 21.73
C ALA A 13 -5.11 -29.19 20.81
N VAL A 14 -5.42 -30.35 20.23
CA VAL A 14 -4.52 -31.03 19.29
C VAL A 14 -4.28 -30.19 18.04
N SER A 15 -5.33 -29.58 17.45
CA SER A 15 -5.19 -28.74 16.26
C SER A 15 -4.31 -27.51 16.50
N PHE A 16 -4.41 -26.90 17.69
CA PHE A 16 -3.60 -25.74 18.07
C PHE A 16 -2.13 -26.13 18.27
N ILE A 17 -1.87 -27.24 18.96
CA ILE A 17 -0.50 -27.71 19.21
C ILE A 17 0.17 -28.15 17.90
N VAL A 18 -0.53 -28.86 17.02
CA VAL A 18 0.03 -29.26 15.72
C VAL A 18 0.36 -28.04 14.87
N SER A 19 -0.53 -27.04 14.82
CA SER A 19 -0.27 -25.80 14.09
C SER A 19 0.94 -25.05 14.67
N MET A 20 1.04 -24.95 16.00
CA MET A 20 2.18 -24.30 16.67
C MET A 20 3.50 -25.04 16.42
N VAL A 21 3.50 -26.37 16.49
CA VAL A 21 4.69 -27.18 16.22
C VAL A 21 5.11 -27.08 14.75
N LEU A 22 4.16 -27.06 13.81
CA LEU A 22 4.45 -26.85 12.38
C LEU A 22 5.07 -25.47 12.13
N ILE A 23 4.55 -24.42 12.77
CA ILE A 23 5.12 -23.07 12.66
C ILE A 23 6.56 -23.03 13.21
N ILE A 24 6.80 -23.70 14.35
CA ILE A 24 8.13 -23.76 14.98
C ILE A 24 9.13 -24.60 14.16
N MET A 25 8.67 -25.73 13.59
CA MET A 25 9.52 -26.66 12.83
C MET A 25 9.76 -26.22 11.38
N LEU A 26 8.75 -25.63 10.72
CA LEU A 26 8.88 -25.15 9.33
C LEU A 26 9.39 -23.70 9.24
N ASP A 27 9.66 -23.05 10.37
CA ASP A 27 10.20 -21.68 10.53
C ASP A 27 9.98 -20.81 9.29
N TYR A 28 8.71 -20.46 9.03
CA TYR A 28 8.23 -19.75 7.82
C TYR A 28 8.75 -18.31 7.70
N ARG A 29 9.71 -17.92 8.54
CA ARG A 29 10.28 -16.58 8.58
C ARG A 29 11.29 -16.43 7.47
N THR A 30 11.01 -15.50 6.57
CA THR A 30 12.03 -14.98 5.66
C THR A 30 13.17 -14.36 6.49
N PRO A 31 14.41 -14.36 5.98
CA PRO A 31 15.56 -13.79 6.70
C PRO A 31 15.34 -12.34 7.15
N GLU A 32 14.48 -11.59 6.48
CA GLU A 32 14.07 -10.22 6.82
C GLU A 32 13.27 -10.14 8.12
N GLN A 33 12.27 -11.02 8.33
CA GLN A 33 11.48 -11.06 9.56
C GLN A 33 12.32 -11.44 10.79
N LYS A 34 13.43 -12.16 10.59
CA LYS A 34 14.39 -12.51 11.64
C LYS A 34 15.29 -11.32 12.01
N ALA A 35 15.64 -10.48 11.03
CA ALA A 35 16.42 -9.27 11.26
C ALA A 35 15.61 -8.22 12.03
N GLU A 36 14.32 -8.05 11.70
CA GLU A 36 13.42 -7.10 12.38
C GLU A 36 13.15 -7.48 13.84
N MET A 37 12.99 -8.77 14.13
CA MET A 37 12.74 -9.24 15.49
C MET A 37 14.00 -9.18 16.38
N ASN A 38 15.19 -9.39 15.82
CA ASN A 38 16.44 -9.20 16.55
C ASN A 38 16.69 -7.72 16.86
N ALA A 39 16.41 -6.81 15.92
CA ALA A 39 16.49 -5.37 16.15
C ALA A 39 15.47 -4.89 17.20
N ALA A 40 14.27 -5.49 17.24
CA ALA A 40 13.23 -5.19 18.23
C ALA A 40 13.53 -5.77 19.62
N SER A 41 14.41 -6.77 19.74
CA SER A 41 14.75 -7.41 21.02
C SER A 41 15.95 -6.78 21.73
N GLU A 42 16.68 -5.86 21.08
CA GLU A 42 17.85 -5.18 21.66
C GLU A 42 17.52 -3.83 22.33
N SER A 43 16.26 -3.38 22.33
CA SER A 43 15.92 -2.01 22.78
C SER A 43 15.30 -1.88 24.17
N ASP A 44 15.23 -2.94 24.99
CA ASP A 44 14.62 -2.85 26.34
C ASP A 44 15.52 -3.45 27.43
N GLY A 45 16.30 -2.60 28.11
CA GLY A 45 17.28 -3.04 29.13
C GLY A 45 18.21 -1.98 29.76
N THR A 46 17.64 -0.90 30.34
CA THR A 46 18.07 -0.14 31.55
C THR A 46 19.56 0.08 31.91
N ALA A 47 20.01 1.35 32.00
CA ALA A 47 20.44 2.05 33.25
C ALA A 47 21.39 3.27 33.08
N VAL A 48 20.88 4.48 33.39
CA VAL A 48 21.38 5.52 34.35
C VAL A 48 22.86 6.01 34.36
N GLU A 49 23.02 7.30 33.98
CA GLU A 49 23.75 8.45 34.64
C GLU A 49 25.27 8.35 34.99
N THR A 50 26.16 9.23 34.50
CA THR A 50 26.57 10.52 35.14
C THR A 50 27.53 11.38 34.25
N ALA A 51 27.48 12.71 34.47
CA ALA A 51 28.00 13.87 33.71
C ALA A 51 29.52 14.18 33.89
N PRO A 52 30.11 15.38 33.53
CA PRO A 52 29.62 16.55 32.77
C PRO A 52 30.60 17.23 31.73
N ALA A 53 30.03 18.18 30.98
CA ALA A 53 30.54 19.48 30.46
C ALA A 53 31.91 19.63 29.76
N ASP A 54 31.90 20.11 28.51
CA ASP A 54 32.32 21.50 28.17
C ASP A 54 31.93 21.92 26.72
N ALA A 55 31.66 23.22 26.57
CA ALA A 55 31.80 24.09 25.38
C ALA A 55 30.82 24.04 24.18
N ALA A 56 29.76 24.86 24.33
CA ALA A 56 29.35 25.99 23.47
C ALA A 56 28.78 25.81 22.02
N PRO A 57 27.92 26.76 21.57
CA PRO A 57 26.71 26.47 20.80
C PRO A 57 26.79 26.92 19.33
N VAL A 58 26.06 26.25 18.42
CA VAL A 58 25.77 26.82 17.10
C VAL A 58 24.35 26.46 16.64
N ALA A 59 23.62 27.53 16.33
CA ALA A 59 22.48 27.65 15.41
C ALA A 59 21.17 26.92 15.74
N THR A 60 20.30 27.69 16.39
CA THR A 60 18.86 27.77 16.16
C THR A 60 18.48 27.56 14.68
N ALA A 61 17.72 26.51 14.41
CA ALA A 61 16.78 26.47 13.30
C ALA A 61 15.43 25.98 13.84
N THR A 62 14.70 26.92 14.44
CA THR A 62 13.26 26.81 14.64
C THR A 62 12.61 26.85 13.27
N ALA A 63 12.11 25.71 12.80
CA ALA A 63 11.11 25.65 11.75
C ALA A 63 9.94 24.79 12.24
N THR A 64 9.15 25.37 13.15
CA THR A 64 7.76 24.99 13.32
C THR A 64 7.03 25.37 12.04
N ALA A 65 7.02 24.48 11.06
CA ALA A 65 6.06 24.53 9.97
C ALA A 65 4.83 23.74 10.43
N THR A 66 3.91 24.41 11.12
CA THR A 66 2.51 23.95 11.14
C THR A 66 1.98 24.16 9.73
N ALA A 67 2.23 23.18 8.85
CA ALA A 67 1.55 23.09 7.57
C ALA A 67 0.07 22.88 7.88
N THR A 68 -0.77 23.85 7.50
CA THR A 68 -2.21 23.63 7.38
C THR A 68 -2.39 22.49 6.40
N ALA A 69 -2.61 21.27 6.89
CA ALA A 69 -2.83 20.10 6.06
C ALA A 69 -4.08 20.37 5.21
N VAL A 70 -3.87 20.61 3.91
CA VAL A 70 -4.96 20.68 2.94
C VAL A 70 -5.66 19.34 2.98
N ARG A 71 -6.98 19.36 3.24
CA ARG A 71 -7.79 18.14 3.31
C ARG A 71 -7.85 17.52 1.91
N THR A 72 -7.38 16.29 1.79
CA THR A 72 -7.57 15.43 0.63
C THR A 72 -9.05 15.08 0.55
N THR A 73 -9.74 15.72 -0.40
CA THR A 73 -11.15 15.52 -0.71
C THR A 73 -11.34 14.86 -2.07
N THR A 74 -10.31 14.83 -2.91
CA THR A 74 -10.32 14.18 -4.22
C THR A 74 -9.04 13.38 -4.42
N VAL A 75 -9.13 12.32 -5.23
CA VAL A 75 -8.00 11.47 -5.64
C VAL A 75 -7.93 11.46 -7.16
N GLY A 76 -6.75 11.75 -7.69
CA GLY A 76 -6.48 11.80 -9.12
C GLY A 76 -6.32 10.41 -9.74
N ALA A 77 -6.49 10.31 -11.06
CA ALA A 77 -6.19 9.12 -11.83
C ALA A 77 -4.67 8.89 -11.86
N PRO A 78 -4.17 7.71 -11.47
CA PRO A 78 -2.74 7.42 -11.52
C PRO A 78 -2.22 7.22 -12.95
N VAL A 79 -3.09 6.99 -13.93
CA VAL A 79 -2.71 6.84 -15.34
C VAL A 79 -3.82 7.39 -16.23
N ALA A 80 -3.47 7.91 -17.40
CA ALA A 80 -4.46 8.29 -18.40
C ALA A 80 -5.13 7.03 -18.98
N GLY A 81 -6.44 7.07 -19.18
CA GLY A 81 -7.18 5.92 -19.68
C GLY A 81 -8.68 5.98 -19.45
N HIS A 82 -9.34 4.83 -19.66
CA HIS A 82 -10.77 4.69 -19.46
C HIS A 82 -11.07 4.15 -18.05
N VAL A 83 -11.90 4.85 -17.28
CA VAL A 83 -12.24 4.46 -15.90
C VAL A 83 -13.37 3.44 -15.89
N VAL A 84 -13.12 2.28 -15.30
CA VAL A 84 -14.09 1.19 -15.10
C VAL A 84 -14.38 0.99 -13.61
N SER A 85 -15.51 0.37 -13.30
CA SER A 85 -15.83 -0.01 -11.92
C SER A 85 -14.87 -1.09 -11.41
N LEU A 86 -14.74 -1.25 -10.10
CA LEU A 86 -13.97 -2.37 -9.53
C LEU A 86 -14.56 -3.75 -9.91
N ASP A 87 -15.88 -3.81 -10.13
CA ASP A 87 -16.56 -5.04 -10.58
C ASP A 87 -16.15 -5.43 -12.00
N ASP A 88 -15.97 -4.43 -12.87
CA ASP A 88 -15.58 -4.61 -14.27
C ASP A 88 -14.06 -4.67 -14.48
N ALA A 89 -13.27 -4.39 -13.44
CA ALA A 89 -11.82 -4.32 -13.53
C ALA A 89 -11.16 -5.71 -13.72
N GLY A 90 -11.89 -6.80 -13.44
CA GLY A 90 -11.44 -8.16 -13.74
C GLY A 90 -10.64 -8.85 -12.64
N ASP A 91 -10.61 -8.30 -11.42
CA ASP A 91 -9.98 -8.93 -10.25
C ASP A 91 -11.00 -9.12 -9.11
N PRO A 92 -11.25 -10.35 -8.63
CA PRO A 92 -12.25 -10.62 -7.61
C PRO A 92 -11.90 -10.05 -6.22
N VAL A 93 -10.62 -9.89 -5.91
CA VAL A 93 -10.17 -9.30 -4.62
C VAL A 93 -10.55 -7.82 -4.60
N PHE A 94 -10.29 -7.10 -5.69
CA PHE A 94 -10.66 -5.69 -5.80
C PHE A 94 -12.17 -5.49 -5.98
N ALA A 95 -12.84 -6.33 -6.78
CA ALA A 95 -14.30 -6.30 -6.93
C ALA A 95 -15.04 -6.50 -5.60
N SER A 96 -14.47 -7.30 -4.69
CA SER A 96 -15.06 -7.53 -3.36
C SER A 96 -15.10 -6.27 -2.48
N ARG A 97 -14.31 -5.24 -2.80
CA ARG A 97 -14.14 -4.01 -1.99
C ARG A 97 -13.65 -4.26 -0.57
N ALA A 98 -13.15 -5.46 -0.27
CA ALA A 98 -12.63 -5.80 1.05
C ALA A 98 -11.42 -4.94 1.45
N LEU A 99 -10.63 -4.50 0.46
CA LEU A 99 -9.51 -3.59 0.65
C LEU A 99 -9.93 -2.12 0.68
N GLY A 100 -11.16 -1.78 0.28
CA GLY A 100 -11.63 -0.40 0.17
C GLY A 100 -12.37 -0.11 -1.15
N GLU A 101 -12.77 1.15 -1.33
CA GLU A 101 -13.42 1.64 -2.55
C GLU A 101 -12.40 2.22 -3.52
N GLY A 102 -12.73 2.22 -4.80
CA GLY A 102 -11.77 2.58 -5.83
C GLY A 102 -12.32 2.49 -7.25
N VAL A 103 -11.39 2.50 -8.20
CA VAL A 103 -11.66 2.39 -9.63
C VAL A 103 -10.61 1.51 -10.31
N GLY A 104 -11.00 0.85 -11.40
CA GLY A 104 -10.06 0.32 -12.39
C GLY A 104 -9.87 1.34 -13.50
N ILE A 105 -8.69 1.36 -14.12
CA ILE A 105 -8.40 2.23 -15.26
C ILE A 105 -7.73 1.38 -16.34
N GLN A 106 -8.30 1.35 -17.53
CA GLN A 106 -7.66 0.75 -18.70
C GLN A 106 -6.68 1.78 -19.28
N PRO A 107 -5.36 1.60 -19.13
CA PRO A 107 -4.39 2.63 -19.45
C PRO A 107 -4.30 2.86 -20.96
N THR A 108 -4.18 4.13 -21.35
CA THR A 108 -3.84 4.57 -22.71
C THR A 108 -2.44 5.16 -22.80
N ASP A 109 -1.77 5.35 -21.67
CA ASP A 109 -0.41 5.86 -21.55
C ASP A 109 0.43 4.91 -20.67
N SER A 110 1.75 4.98 -20.81
CA SER A 110 2.75 4.15 -20.12
C SER A 110 3.19 4.73 -18.76
N THR A 111 2.90 6.01 -18.50
CA THR A 111 3.38 6.69 -17.29
C THR A 111 2.32 6.62 -16.19
N VAL A 112 2.72 6.07 -15.04
CA VAL A 112 1.89 6.07 -13.83
C VAL A 112 2.41 7.12 -12.86
N VAL A 113 1.53 8.01 -12.42
CA VAL A 113 1.81 9.15 -11.55
C VAL A 113 1.15 8.98 -10.18
N ALA A 114 1.60 9.77 -9.20
CA ALA A 114 1.04 9.81 -7.87
C ALA A 114 -0.38 10.43 -7.92
N PRO A 115 -1.41 9.72 -7.43
CA PRO A 115 -2.79 10.22 -7.46
C PRO A 115 -3.06 11.30 -6.40
N VAL A 116 -2.22 11.37 -5.36
CA VAL A 116 -2.28 12.33 -4.25
C VAL A 116 -0.87 12.67 -3.77
N SER A 117 -0.71 13.82 -3.12
CA SER A 117 0.53 14.19 -2.44
C SER A 117 0.62 13.46 -1.10
N GLY A 118 1.78 12.88 -0.78
CA GLY A 118 1.96 12.12 0.45
C GLY A 118 3.31 11.42 0.53
N VAL A 119 3.39 10.43 1.42
CA VAL A 119 4.57 9.58 1.60
C VAL A 119 4.27 8.19 1.04
N LEU A 120 5.19 7.66 0.23
CA LEU A 120 5.14 6.27 -0.23
C LEU A 120 5.44 5.34 0.94
N GLN A 121 4.40 4.75 1.52
CA GLN A 121 4.51 3.76 2.60
C GLN A 121 5.03 2.43 2.08
N THR A 122 4.68 2.08 0.85
CA THR A 122 5.07 0.82 0.23
C THR A 122 5.37 1.04 -1.24
N VAL A 123 6.48 0.50 -1.69
CA VAL A 123 6.84 0.37 -3.10
C VAL A 123 7.18 -1.09 -3.31
N ALA A 124 6.40 -1.80 -4.11
CA ALA A 124 6.70 -3.20 -4.41
C ALA A 124 8.05 -3.29 -5.12
N GLU A 125 8.88 -4.27 -4.74
CA GLU A 125 10.21 -4.46 -5.34
C GLU A 125 10.14 -4.65 -6.86
N THR A 126 9.09 -5.32 -7.33
CA THR A 126 8.81 -5.54 -8.75
C THR A 126 8.10 -4.37 -9.43
N GLY A 127 7.86 -3.26 -8.73
CA GLY A 127 7.34 -2.02 -9.31
C GLY A 127 5.86 -2.03 -9.73
N HIS A 128 5.11 -3.08 -9.41
CA HIS A 128 3.71 -3.22 -9.79
C HIS A 128 2.73 -2.55 -8.81
N ALA A 129 3.15 -2.17 -7.61
CA ALA A 129 2.25 -1.60 -6.61
C ALA A 129 2.90 -0.51 -5.74
N PHE A 130 2.11 0.50 -5.41
CA PHE A 130 2.51 1.70 -4.66
C PHE A 130 1.44 2.05 -3.63
N GLY A 131 1.81 2.04 -2.35
CA GLY A 131 0.97 2.50 -1.25
C GLY A 131 1.37 3.92 -0.84
N LEU A 132 0.45 4.87 -0.93
CA LEU A 132 0.63 6.27 -0.56
C LEU A 132 -0.19 6.59 0.68
N LYS A 133 0.38 7.40 1.58
CA LYS A 133 -0.34 7.97 2.72
C LYS A 133 -0.23 9.49 2.69
N THR A 134 -1.36 10.15 2.62
CA THR A 134 -1.44 11.61 2.67
C THR A 134 -1.19 12.12 4.09
N ASP A 135 -0.82 13.40 4.25
CA ASP A 135 -0.57 13.99 5.58
C ASP A 135 -1.83 14.03 6.46
N ASP A 136 -3.00 14.03 5.83
CA ASP A 136 -4.29 13.99 6.50
C ASP A 136 -4.86 12.58 6.63
N GLY A 137 -4.06 11.55 6.35
CA GLY A 137 -4.30 10.15 6.70
C GLY A 137 -5.14 9.34 5.71
N ILE A 138 -5.36 9.79 4.46
CA ILE A 138 -5.88 8.92 3.40
C ILE A 138 -4.79 7.96 2.99
N GLU A 139 -5.13 6.68 2.88
CA GLU A 139 -4.25 5.64 2.37
C GLU A 139 -4.75 5.22 0.99
N VAL A 140 -3.92 5.38 -0.03
CA VAL A 140 -4.24 5.06 -1.43
C VAL A 140 -3.28 3.98 -1.91
N LEU A 141 -3.83 2.91 -2.49
CA LEU A 141 -3.08 1.87 -3.16
C LEU A 141 -3.27 1.99 -4.66
N VAL A 142 -2.16 2.05 -5.40
CA VAL A 142 -2.11 1.94 -6.85
C VAL A 142 -1.47 0.60 -7.21
N HIS A 143 -2.20 -0.27 -7.90
CA HIS A 143 -1.71 -1.56 -8.39
C HIS A 143 -1.79 -1.57 -9.92
N VAL A 144 -0.65 -1.72 -10.59
CA VAL A 144 -0.51 -1.61 -12.04
C VAL A 144 -0.58 -2.99 -12.69
N GLY A 145 -1.66 -3.21 -13.43
CA GLY A 145 -1.99 -4.52 -13.99
C GLY A 145 -2.49 -5.53 -12.96
N ILE A 146 -2.97 -6.68 -13.42
CA ILE A 146 -3.43 -7.79 -12.57
C ILE A 146 -2.45 -8.94 -12.70
N ASP A 147 -2.03 -9.53 -11.57
CA ASP A 147 -1.04 -10.61 -11.49
C ASP A 147 0.37 -10.25 -12.01
N THR A 148 0.66 -8.98 -12.27
CA THR A 148 1.93 -8.46 -12.80
C THR A 148 3.12 -8.62 -11.85
N VAL A 149 2.89 -8.90 -10.57
CA VAL A 149 3.94 -9.33 -9.62
C VAL A 149 4.75 -10.50 -10.16
N LYS A 150 4.13 -11.40 -10.94
CA LYS A 150 4.75 -12.58 -11.56
C LYS A 150 5.74 -12.23 -12.67
N MET A 151 5.78 -10.98 -13.13
CA MET A 151 6.74 -10.49 -14.12
C MET A 151 8.11 -10.16 -13.50
N ASN A 152 8.27 -10.26 -12.18
CA ASN A 152 9.55 -10.02 -11.49
C ASN A 152 10.20 -8.66 -11.83
N GLY A 153 9.37 -7.63 -12.09
CA GLY A 153 9.82 -6.29 -12.46
C GLY A 153 10.15 -6.08 -13.93
N GLU A 154 10.03 -7.09 -14.79
CA GLU A 154 10.21 -6.92 -16.22
C GLU A 154 9.15 -5.96 -16.81
N GLY A 155 9.60 -4.92 -17.50
CA GLY A 155 8.72 -3.90 -18.07
C GLY A 155 8.30 -2.79 -17.10
N PHE A 156 8.77 -2.82 -15.84
CA PHE A 156 8.50 -1.77 -14.84
C PHE A 156 9.77 -0.95 -14.57
N HIS A 157 9.71 0.34 -14.87
CA HIS A 157 10.79 1.30 -14.60
C HIS A 157 10.38 2.23 -13.47
N VAL A 158 10.70 1.85 -12.23
CA VAL A 158 10.33 2.60 -11.03
C VAL A 158 11.20 3.85 -10.89
N ALA A 159 10.56 5.00 -10.66
CA ALA A 159 11.22 6.31 -10.53
C ALA A 159 11.33 6.79 -9.07
N VAL A 160 10.74 6.05 -8.13
CA VAL A 160 10.59 6.43 -6.72
C VAL A 160 11.09 5.34 -5.78
N SER A 161 11.24 5.66 -4.50
CA SER A 161 11.63 4.72 -3.45
C SER A 161 10.65 4.73 -2.28
N ALA A 162 10.64 3.64 -1.49
CA ALA A 162 9.86 3.60 -0.25
C ALA A 162 10.29 4.72 0.72
N ASN A 163 9.35 5.21 1.53
CA ASN A 163 9.48 6.35 2.42
C ASN A 163 9.79 7.69 1.74
N GLN A 164 9.81 7.75 0.41
CA GLN A 164 9.94 9.01 -0.33
C GLN A 164 8.63 9.80 -0.26
N ARG A 165 8.76 11.11 -0.11
CA ARG A 165 7.64 12.05 -0.26
C ARG A 165 7.46 12.43 -1.73
N VAL A 166 6.22 12.36 -2.21
CA VAL A 166 5.83 12.69 -3.58
C VAL A 166 4.66 13.67 -3.58
N ASN A 167 4.54 14.45 -4.64
CA ASN A 167 3.40 15.32 -4.91
C ASN A 167 2.45 14.66 -5.91
N ALA A 168 1.17 15.03 -5.87
CA ALA A 168 0.21 14.61 -6.88
C ALA A 168 0.73 14.96 -8.29
N GLY A 169 0.74 13.97 -9.18
CA GLY A 169 1.28 14.10 -10.54
C GLY A 169 2.75 13.71 -10.69
N ASP A 170 3.50 13.50 -9.62
CA ASP A 170 4.89 13.01 -9.72
C ASP A 170 4.92 11.58 -10.29
N THR A 171 5.86 11.29 -11.19
CA THR A 171 6.00 9.96 -11.79
C THR A 171 6.39 8.91 -10.74
N LEU A 172 5.60 7.84 -10.64
CA LEU A 172 5.90 6.68 -9.80
C LEU A 172 6.66 5.61 -10.58
N VAL A 173 6.12 5.23 -11.74
CA VAL A 173 6.66 4.16 -12.58
C VAL A 173 6.30 4.40 -14.04
N THR A 174 7.20 4.01 -14.94
CA THR A 174 6.90 3.88 -16.38
C THR A 174 6.78 2.40 -16.71
N VAL A 175 5.69 2.00 -17.36
CA VAL A 175 5.35 0.61 -17.64
C VAL A 175 5.28 0.34 -19.13
N ASP A 176 5.97 -0.71 -19.55
CA ASP A 176 5.85 -1.28 -20.88
C ASP A 176 4.62 -2.20 -20.95
N PHE A 177 3.46 -1.59 -21.21
CA PHE A 177 2.19 -2.32 -21.27
C PHE A 177 2.12 -3.32 -22.43
N ASP A 178 2.98 -3.21 -23.44
CA ASP A 178 3.07 -4.19 -24.51
C ASP A 178 3.70 -5.48 -23.98
N LYS A 179 4.79 -5.39 -23.19
CA LYS A 179 5.34 -6.55 -22.48
C LYS A 179 4.34 -7.19 -21.50
N VAL A 180 3.56 -6.37 -20.79
CA VAL A 180 2.53 -6.89 -19.88
C VAL A 180 1.49 -7.73 -20.63
N LYS A 181 1.05 -7.25 -21.81
CA LYS A 181 0.13 -8.00 -22.69
C LYS A 181 0.77 -9.26 -23.27
N GLU A 182 2.03 -9.18 -23.72
CA GLU A 182 2.78 -10.32 -24.25
C GLU A 182 2.97 -11.43 -23.21
N ALA A 183 3.15 -11.06 -21.94
CA ALA A 183 3.23 -11.97 -20.81
C ALA A 183 1.86 -12.57 -20.41
N GLY A 184 0.76 -12.11 -21.02
CA GLY A 184 -0.60 -12.62 -20.80
C GLY A 184 -1.31 -12.04 -19.58
N TYR A 185 -0.84 -10.91 -19.04
CA TYR A 185 -1.43 -10.25 -17.88
C TYR A 185 -2.34 -9.09 -18.29
N SER A 186 -3.30 -8.76 -17.41
CA SER A 186 -4.14 -7.58 -17.63
C SER A 186 -3.34 -6.31 -17.40
N THR A 187 -3.55 -5.32 -18.27
CA THR A 187 -2.96 -3.98 -18.13
C THR A 187 -3.78 -3.04 -17.26
N THR A 188 -4.97 -3.47 -16.82
CA THR A 188 -5.87 -2.65 -16.00
C THR A 188 -5.17 -2.23 -14.71
N THR A 189 -5.02 -0.93 -14.51
CA THR A 189 -4.45 -0.34 -13.30
C THR A 189 -5.57 -0.11 -12.30
N LEU A 190 -5.44 -0.67 -11.11
CA LEU A 190 -6.39 -0.56 -10.03
C LEU A 190 -5.92 0.52 -9.06
N MET A 191 -6.85 1.37 -8.62
CA MET A 191 -6.60 2.32 -7.55
C MET A 191 -7.69 2.20 -6.50
N THR A 192 -7.29 2.10 -5.23
CA THR A 192 -8.21 1.98 -4.09
C THR A 192 -7.81 2.88 -2.94
N VAL A 193 -8.79 3.41 -2.22
CA VAL A 193 -8.61 4.06 -0.92
C VAL A 193 -8.77 2.99 0.14
N LEU A 194 -7.73 2.70 0.92
CA LEU A 194 -7.69 1.54 1.81
C LEU A 194 -8.53 1.74 3.09
N ASN A 195 -8.58 2.96 3.58
CA ASN A 195 -9.19 3.29 4.88
C ASN A 195 -10.63 3.83 4.75
N THR A 196 -11.42 3.33 3.81
CA THR A 196 -12.80 3.79 3.58
C THR A 196 -13.71 3.67 4.79
N ALA A 197 -13.51 2.68 5.65
CA ALA A 197 -14.30 2.51 6.87
C ALA A 197 -14.16 3.67 7.88
N ALA A 198 -13.08 4.46 7.77
CA ALA A 198 -12.85 5.64 8.60
C ALA A 198 -13.38 6.94 7.97
N LEU A 199 -13.98 6.86 6.77
CA LEU A 199 -14.47 7.98 5.97
C LEU A 199 -16.00 7.94 5.92
N ALA A 200 -16.65 9.09 5.70
CA ALA A 200 -18.09 9.17 5.54
C ALA A 200 -18.57 8.58 4.20
N GLY A 201 -17.72 8.60 3.17
CA GLY A 201 -17.98 7.97 1.88
C GLY A 201 -16.85 8.17 0.88
N VAL A 202 -16.76 7.27 -0.10
CA VAL A 202 -15.87 7.40 -1.25
C VAL A 202 -16.68 7.13 -2.51
N THR A 203 -16.78 8.12 -3.40
CA THR A 203 -17.61 8.03 -4.61
C THR A 203 -16.72 7.95 -5.85
N PRO A 204 -16.68 6.80 -6.55
CA PRO A 204 -15.94 6.66 -7.80
C PRO A 204 -16.69 7.29 -8.99
N LYS A 205 -15.95 7.93 -9.89
CA LYS A 205 -16.44 8.40 -11.20
C LYS A 205 -16.06 7.37 -12.26
N THR A 206 -17.01 6.56 -12.71
CA THR A 206 -16.78 5.49 -13.70
C THR A 206 -17.38 5.84 -15.07
N GLY A 207 -16.93 5.13 -16.11
CA GLY A 207 -17.44 5.28 -17.48
C GLY A 207 -16.96 6.55 -18.20
N VAL A 208 -15.85 7.12 -17.76
CA VAL A 208 -15.27 8.36 -18.29
C VAL A 208 -13.81 8.13 -18.70
N ASP A 209 -13.38 8.83 -19.74
CA ASP A 209 -11.96 8.90 -20.12
C ASP A 209 -11.28 10.03 -19.33
N VAL A 210 -10.11 9.74 -18.78
CA VAL A 210 -9.37 10.65 -17.90
C VAL A 210 -7.92 10.77 -18.32
N GLN A 211 -7.34 11.94 -18.04
CA GLN A 211 -5.90 12.13 -18.09
C GLN A 211 -5.28 11.86 -16.72
N ALA A 212 -3.99 11.54 -16.70
CA ALA A 212 -3.24 11.38 -15.45
C ALA A 212 -3.41 12.63 -14.56
N GLY A 213 -3.71 12.42 -13.28
CA GLY A 213 -3.98 13.47 -12.30
C GLY A 213 -5.41 14.05 -12.30
N GLN A 214 -6.28 13.71 -13.27
CA GLN A 214 -7.68 14.14 -13.22
C GLN A 214 -8.45 13.40 -12.12
N GLU A 215 -9.36 14.10 -11.44
CA GLU A 215 -10.08 13.57 -10.29
C GLU A 215 -11.06 12.44 -10.65
N VAL A 216 -10.85 11.26 -10.06
CA VAL A 216 -11.67 10.06 -10.29
C VAL A 216 -12.39 9.55 -9.05
N LEU A 217 -11.96 9.94 -7.85
CA LEU A 217 -12.68 9.64 -6.60
C LEU A 217 -12.93 10.93 -5.82
N ASP A 218 -14.13 11.02 -5.25
CA ASP A 218 -14.52 12.04 -4.27
C ASP A 218 -14.56 11.40 -2.87
N ILE A 219 -13.92 12.04 -1.90
CA ILE A 219 -13.80 11.58 -0.51
C ILE A 219 -14.62 12.49 0.40
N GLN A 220 -15.59 11.89 1.08
CA GLN A 220 -16.37 12.50 2.15
C GLN A 220 -15.80 12.06 3.51
N ARG A 221 -15.52 13.02 4.38
CA ARG A 221 -14.94 12.82 5.72
C ARG A 221 -15.91 13.21 6.82
#